data_AF-A0A2C9CLK1-F1
#
_entry.id   AF-A0A2C9CLK1-F1
#
_cell.length_a   1.000
_cell.length_b   1.000
_cell.length_c   1.000
_cell.angle_alpha   90.00
_cell.angle_beta   90.00
_cell.angle_gamma   90.00
#
_symmetry.space_group_name_H-M   'P 1'
#
loop_
_entity.id
_entity.type
_entity.pdbx_description
1 polymer ?
#
loop_
_entity_poly.entity_id
_entity_poly.type
_entity_poly.pdbx_seq_one_letter_code
_entity_poly.pdbx_strand_id
1 'polypeptide(L)'
;MTKVTKMADDTSRFTHESLEDAKTIKTLLTALSKGFSKGQMTLGDGDKELVLDTGGLMTVRIKAQREDGQNQFNLRVSWTDPAQPAPSKGTPQITS
;
A
#
# COMPACT_ATOMS: atom_id res chain seq x y z
N MET A 1 17.52 22.95 5.01
CA MET A 1 16.77 21.80 5.55
C MET A 1 15.30 22.14 5.42
N THR A 2 14.65 21.64 4.37
CA THR A 2 13.23 21.95 4.12
C THR A 2 12.39 20.99 4.95
N LYS A 3 11.61 21.56 5.86
CA LYS A 3 10.67 20.85 6.72
C LYS A 3 9.52 20.41 5.83
N VAL A 4 9.40 19.11 5.54
CA VAL A 4 8.24 18.58 4.83
C VAL A 4 7.07 18.59 5.82
N THR A 5 6.13 19.49 5.60
CA THR A 5 4.90 19.62 6.38
C THR A 5 4.00 18.43 6.07
N LYS A 6 3.75 17.56 7.06
CA LYS A 6 2.70 16.53 6.99
C LYS A 6 1.35 17.25 6.96
N MET A 7 0.79 17.46 5.77
CA MET A 7 -0.59 17.93 5.64
C MET A 7 -1.52 16.74 5.83
N ALA A 8 -2.35 16.82 6.87
CA ALA A 8 -3.48 15.94 7.10
C ALA A 8 -4.62 16.36 6.16
N ASP A 9 -4.59 15.88 4.91
CA ASP A 9 -5.77 15.84 4.07
C ASP A 9 -6.40 14.45 4.21
N ASP A 10 -7.69 14.42 4.52
CA ASP A 10 -8.47 13.25 4.96
C ASP A 10 -8.63 12.14 3.89
N THR A 11 -7.92 12.21 2.75
CA THR A 11 -7.81 11.11 1.79
C THR A 11 -6.58 11.26 0.87
N SER A 12 -5.37 11.13 1.42
CA SER A 12 -4.16 11.09 0.57
C SER A 12 -4.16 9.81 -0.29
N ARG A 13 -4.43 9.93 -1.59
CA ARG A 13 -4.47 8.83 -2.56
C ARG A 13 -3.40 8.99 -3.61
N PHE A 14 -2.61 7.94 -3.84
CA PHE A 14 -1.71 7.80 -4.98
C PHE A 14 -2.29 6.78 -5.97
N THR A 15 -2.20 7.05 -7.27
CA THR A 15 -2.59 6.09 -8.33
C THR A 15 -1.66 6.30 -9.51
N HIS A 16 -1.03 5.23 -9.99
CA HIS A 16 -0.18 5.22 -11.17
C HIS A 16 -0.65 4.12 -12.12
N GLU A 17 -0.92 4.47 -13.37
CA GLU A 17 -1.36 3.56 -14.43
C GLU A 17 -0.56 3.85 -15.70
N SER A 18 0.11 2.84 -16.21
CA SER A 18 0.92 2.93 -17.43
C SER A 18 0.98 1.58 -18.15
N LEU A 19 1.35 1.62 -19.43
CA LEU A 19 1.69 0.44 -20.22
C LEU A 19 3.19 0.22 -20.14
N GLU A 20 3.62 -0.88 -19.53
CA GLU A 20 5.02 -1.13 -19.24
C GLU A 20 5.48 -2.50 -19.76
N ASP A 21 6.78 -2.62 -19.98
CA ASP A 21 7.41 -3.91 -20.24
C ASP A 21 7.67 -4.70 -18.92
N ALA A 22 7.98 -5.99 -19.06
CA ALA A 22 8.24 -6.86 -17.92
C ALA A 22 9.44 -6.41 -17.05
N LYS A 23 10.42 -5.71 -17.63
CA LYS A 23 11.59 -5.21 -16.91
C LYS A 23 11.24 -4.02 -16.04
N THR A 24 10.41 -3.09 -16.54
CA THR A 24 9.89 -1.98 -15.76
C THR A 24 8.96 -2.47 -14.65
N ILE A 25 8.07 -3.43 -14.95
CA ILE A 25 7.21 -4.07 -13.93
C ILE A 25 8.06 -4.69 -12.80
N LYS A 26 9.11 -5.45 -13.14
CA LYS A 26 10.05 -6.00 -12.14
C LYS A 26 10.68 -4.90 -11.29
N THR A 27 11.05 -3.78 -11.90
CA THR A 27 11.67 -2.64 -11.21
C THR A 27 10.70 -2.02 -10.21
N LEU A 28 9.44 -1.81 -10.60
CA LEU A 28 8.38 -1.30 -9.72
C LEU A 28 8.12 -2.25 -8.55
N LEU A 29 7.95 -3.56 -8.81
CA LEU A 29 7.75 -4.56 -7.75
C LEU A 29 8.95 -4.63 -6.79
N THR A 30 10.18 -4.48 -7.29
CA THR A 30 11.39 -4.44 -6.48
C THR A 30 11.43 -3.19 -5.59
N ALA A 31 10.97 -2.04 -6.09
CA ALA A 31 10.88 -0.82 -5.31
C ALA A 31 9.86 -0.96 -4.17
N LEU A 32 8.67 -1.53 -4.44
CA LEU A 32 7.67 -1.85 -3.42
C LEU A 32 8.24 -2.80 -2.35
N SER A 33 8.93 -3.87 -2.78
CA SER A 33 9.60 -4.82 -1.88
C SER A 33 10.61 -4.14 -0.94
N LYS A 34 11.43 -3.22 -1.48
CA LYS A 34 12.37 -2.44 -0.67
C LYS A 34 11.67 -1.54 0.35
N GLY A 35 10.52 -0.96 0.00
CA GLY A 35 9.70 -0.16 0.93
C GLY A 35 9.26 -0.98 2.14
N PHE A 36 8.70 -2.18 1.91
CA PHE A 36 8.32 -3.10 2.98
C PHE A 36 9.50 -3.49 3.87
N SER A 37 10.67 -3.81 3.29
CA SER A 37 11.85 -4.18 4.07
C SER A 37 12.39 -3.04 4.94
N LYS A 38 12.19 -1.78 4.53
CA LYS A 38 12.64 -0.60 5.27
C LYS A 38 11.69 -0.17 6.39
N GLY A 39 10.45 -0.66 6.39
CA GLY A 39 9.42 -0.18 7.32
C GLY A 39 8.73 1.11 6.85
N GLN A 40 9.06 1.64 5.67
CA GLN A 40 8.47 2.86 5.14
C GLN A 40 8.54 2.88 3.61
N MET A 41 7.50 3.42 2.98
CA MET A 41 7.41 3.56 1.54
C MET A 41 6.90 4.95 1.16
N THR A 42 7.66 5.65 0.31
CA THR A 42 7.24 6.92 -0.30
C THR A 42 6.80 6.64 -1.74
N LEU A 43 5.58 7.02 -2.06
CA LEU A 43 4.98 6.94 -3.39
C LEU A 43 4.73 8.35 -3.90
N GLY A 44 5.03 8.66 -5.15
CA GLY A 44 4.83 10.02 -5.64
C GLY A 44 4.94 10.16 -7.15
N ASP A 45 4.32 11.21 -7.67
CA ASP A 45 4.34 11.62 -9.07
C ASP A 45 4.62 13.13 -9.17
N GLY A 46 5.84 13.50 -9.58
CA GLY A 46 6.26 14.90 -9.66
C GLY A 46 6.21 15.58 -8.29
N ASP A 47 5.22 16.44 -8.09
CA ASP A 47 5.12 17.34 -6.93
C ASP A 47 4.32 16.75 -5.75
N LYS A 48 3.76 15.55 -5.89
CA LYS A 48 2.96 14.90 -4.83
C LYS A 48 3.67 13.68 -4.27
N GLU A 49 3.67 13.58 -2.94
CA GLU A 49 4.20 12.44 -2.22
C GLU A 49 3.19 11.91 -1.20
N LEU A 50 3.12 10.59 -1.08
CA LEU A 50 2.40 9.82 -0.07
C LEU A 50 3.41 8.94 0.65
N VAL A 51 3.58 9.18 1.95
CA VAL A 51 4.45 8.38 2.82
C VAL A 51 3.59 7.40 3.62
N LEU A 52 3.92 6.12 3.53
CA LEU A 52 3.26 5.04 4.25
C LEU A 52 4.25 4.37 5.18
N ASP A 53 3.97 4.40 6.48
CA ASP A 53 4.71 3.63 7.47
C ASP A 53 4.20 2.19 7.44
N THR A 54 5.09 1.26 7.12
CA THR A 54 4.78 -0.17 7.01
C THR A 54 5.27 -0.87 8.29
N GLY A 55 4.41 -1.61 9.00
CA GLY A 55 4.85 -2.38 10.17
C GLY A 55 3.77 -3.29 10.75
N GLY A 56 4.17 -4.16 11.68
CA GLY A 56 3.27 -5.12 12.32
C GLY A 56 2.76 -6.22 11.39
N LEU A 57 1.55 -6.69 11.65
CA LEU A 57 0.88 -7.70 10.82
C LEU A 57 0.17 -7.04 9.64
N MET A 58 0.41 -7.56 8.44
CA MET A 58 -0.22 -7.09 7.21
C MET A 58 -1.01 -8.22 6.56
N THR A 59 -2.10 -7.87 5.89
CA THR A 59 -2.83 -8.82 5.05
C THR A 59 -2.33 -8.72 3.61
N VAL A 60 -2.00 -9.86 3.02
CA VAL A 60 -1.64 -9.98 1.59
C VAL A 60 -2.73 -10.76 0.88
N ARG A 61 -3.21 -10.23 -0.25
CA ARG A 61 -4.12 -10.92 -1.16
C ARG A 61 -3.53 -10.87 -2.57
N ILE A 62 -3.39 -12.05 -3.16
CA ILE A 62 -3.01 -12.22 -4.56
C ILE A 62 -4.20 -12.83 -5.29
N LYS A 63 -4.63 -12.22 -6.38
CA LYS A 63 -5.61 -12.79 -7.31
C LYS A 63 -5.00 -12.84 -8.70
N ALA A 64 -5.39 -13.85 -9.46
CA ALA A 64 -5.11 -13.92 -10.89
C ALA A 64 -6.37 -14.37 -11.61
N GLN A 65 -6.58 -13.83 -12.80
CA GLN A 65 -7.67 -14.24 -13.69
C GLN A 65 -7.20 -14.22 -15.14
N ARG A 66 -7.82 -15.08 -15.94
CA ARG A 66 -7.69 -15.11 -17.39
C ARG A 66 -9.09 -15.19 -17.97
N GLU A 67 -9.45 -14.21 -18.77
CA GLU A 67 -10.77 -14.09 -19.40
C GLU A 67 -10.61 -13.40 -20.76
N ASP A 68 -11.22 -13.95 -21.81
CA ASP A 68 -11.20 -13.40 -23.18
C ASP A 68 -9.81 -12.96 -23.70
N GLY A 69 -8.79 -13.77 -23.43
CA GLY A 69 -7.40 -13.49 -23.84
C GLY A 69 -6.68 -12.43 -23.01
N GLN A 70 -7.36 -11.79 -22.06
CA GLN A 70 -6.76 -10.88 -21.09
C GLN A 70 -6.22 -11.66 -19.90
N ASN A 71 -4.99 -11.33 -19.50
CA ASN A 71 -4.37 -11.84 -18.28
C ASN A 71 -4.28 -10.70 -17.28
N GLN A 72 -4.83 -10.91 -16.09
CA GLN A 72 -4.73 -9.94 -15.01
C GLN A 72 -4.26 -10.63 -13.74
N PHE A 73 -3.35 -9.97 -13.03
CA PHE A 73 -3.02 -10.31 -11.65
C PHE A 73 -3.20 -9.05 -10.79
N ASN A 74 -3.68 -9.24 -9.56
CA ASN A 74 -3.84 -8.20 -8.58
C ASN A 74 -3.05 -8.57 -7.32
N LEU A 75 -2.16 -7.67 -6.89
CA LEU A 75 -1.52 -7.71 -5.58
C LEU A 75 -2.12 -6.62 -4.71
N ARG A 76 -2.69 -7.02 -3.57
CA ARG A 76 -3.14 -6.09 -2.53
C ARG A 76 -2.43 -6.41 -1.22
N VAL A 77 -1.84 -5.38 -0.62
CA VAL A 77 -1.30 -5.41 0.75
C VAL A 77 -2.04 -4.34 1.55
N SER A 78 -2.49 -4.68 2.75
CA SER A 78 -3.25 -3.76 3.60
C SER A 78 -2.91 -3.94 5.08
N TRP A 79 -2.83 -2.82 5.79
CA TRP A 79 -2.57 -2.75 7.23
C TRP A 79 -3.24 -1.50 7.82
N THR A 80 -3.32 -1.44 9.14
CA THR A 80 -3.70 -0.25 9.89
C THR A 80 -2.43 0.51 10.27
N ASP A 81 -2.46 1.84 10.20
CA ASP A 81 -1.32 2.68 10.58
C ASP A 81 -0.86 2.33 12.02
N PRO A 82 0.41 1.96 12.24
CA PRO A 82 0.92 1.62 13.57
C PRO A 82 0.77 2.75 14.59
N ALA A 83 0.75 4.02 14.16
CA ALA A 83 0.58 5.17 15.03
C ALA A 83 -0.89 5.42 15.42
N GLN A 84 -1.83 4.77 14.74
CA GLN A 84 -3.25 4.87 15.06
C GLN A 84 -3.61 3.77 16.06
N PRO A 85 -4.13 4.11 17.27
CA PRO A 85 -4.54 3.10 18.23
C PRO A 85 -5.56 2.17 17.57
N ALA A 86 -5.32 0.87 17.67
CA ALA A 86 -6.25 -0.13 17.15
C ALA A 86 -7.65 0.20 17.70
N PRO A 87 -8.69 0.28 16.86
CA PRO A 87 -10.04 0.52 17.36
C PRO A 87 -10.31 -0.53 18.42
N SER A 88 -10.74 -0.11 19.62
CA SER A 88 -11.00 -1.01 20.73
C SER A 88 -11.95 -2.09 20.23
N LYS A 89 -11.43 -3.30 20.00
CA LYS A 89 -12.28 -4.44 19.67
C LYS A 89 -13.08 -4.70 20.92
N GLY A 90 -14.33 -4.24 20.94
CA GLY A 90 -15.26 -4.53 22.02
C GLY A 90 -15.25 -6.03 22.29
N THR A 91 -15.21 -6.41 23.56
CA THR A 91 -15.25 -7.81 23.99
C THR A 91 -16.40 -8.51 23.27
N PRO A 92 -16.16 -9.60 22.53
CA PRO A 92 -17.25 -10.36 21.92
C PRO A 92 -18.23 -10.79 23.02
N GLN A 93 -19.47 -10.31 22.94
CA GLN A 93 -20.54 -10.78 23.81
C GLN A 93 -21.09 -12.06 23.19
N ILE A 94 -20.87 -13.19 23.85
CA ILE A 94 -21.49 -14.47 23.48
C ILE A 94 -22.70 -14.64 24.40
N THR A 95 -23.90 -14.50 23.83
CA THR A 95 -25.15 -14.88 24.51
C THR A 95 -25.58 -16.24 24.02
N SER A 96 -25.86 -17.16 24.95
CA SER A 96 -26.46 -18.47 24.68
C SER A 96 -27.93 -18.37 24.33
#